data_AF-A0A444ZQC9-F1
#
_entry.id   AF-A0A444ZQC9-F1
#
_cell.length_a   1.000
_cell.length_b   1.000
_cell.length_c   1.000
_cell.angle_alpha   90.00
_cell.angle_beta   90.00
_cell.angle_gamma   90.00
#
_symmetry.space_group_name_H-M   'P 1'
#
loop_
_entity.id
_entity.type
_entity.pdbx_description
1 polymer ?
#
loop_
_entity_poly.entity_id
_entity_poly.type
_entity_poly.pdbx_seq_one_letter_code
_entity_poly.pdbx_strand_id
1 'polypeptide(L)'
;MGWLRDYLWLNSSQLINRYNLFGMNSLSVWVWMFLFRHLVWATKFMFLISWRGYWQELIETLAWAHNRTPLANLIRWRDKPMALSIVQFFESQYSILVFI
;
A
#
# COMPACT_ATOMS: atom_id res chain seq x y z
N MET A 1 11.86 -22.97 -20.14
CA MET A 1 11.28 -21.64 -19.82
C MET A 1 9.77 -21.63 -20.07
N GLY A 2 9.00 -22.45 -19.33
CA GLY A 2 7.54 -22.54 -19.50
C GLY A 2 6.71 -21.91 -18.38
N TRP A 3 7.28 -21.73 -17.19
CA TRP A 3 6.53 -21.23 -16.03
C TRP A 3 6.04 -19.78 -16.17
N LEU A 4 6.90 -18.87 -16.60
CA LEU A 4 6.52 -17.46 -16.73
C LEU A 4 5.61 -17.23 -17.95
N ARG A 5 5.93 -17.86 -19.09
CA ARG A 5 5.23 -17.65 -20.35
C ARG A 5 3.99 -18.54 -20.50
N ASP A 6 4.12 -19.83 -20.23
CA ASP A 6 3.05 -20.79 -20.54
C ASP A 6 2.07 -20.95 -19.38
N TYR A 7 2.47 -20.62 -18.14
CA TYR A 7 1.59 -20.68 -16.98
C TYR A 7 1.11 -19.30 -16.53
N LEU A 8 2.00 -18.39 -16.12
CA LEU A 8 1.58 -17.09 -15.58
C LEU A 8 0.97 -16.19 -16.66
N TRP A 9 1.63 -16.06 -17.81
CA TRP A 9 1.19 -15.16 -18.88
C TRP A 9 -0.07 -15.65 -19.59
N LEU A 10 -0.13 -16.93 -19.99
CA LEU A 10 -1.31 -17.46 -20.68
C LEU A 10 -2.59 -17.43 -19.81
N ASN A 11 -2.50 -17.77 -18.52
CA ASN A 11 -3.67 -17.79 -17.64
C ASN A 11 -4.11 -16.39 -17.17
N SER A 12 -3.20 -15.40 -17.14
CA SER A 12 -3.53 -14.02 -16.75
C SER A 12 -4.17 -13.19 -17.87
N SER A 13 -3.98 -13.58 -19.14
CA SER A 13 -4.58 -12.90 -20.30
C SER A 13 -6.12 -12.80 -20.19
N GLN A 14 -6.78 -13.86 -19.73
CA GLN A 14 -8.22 -13.86 -19.54
C GLN A 14 -8.69 -13.04 -18.35
N LEU A 15 -7.82 -12.79 -17.36
CA LEU A 15 -8.14 -11.98 -16.20
C LEU A 15 -8.07 -10.50 -16.59
N ILE A 16 -6.93 -10.06 -17.14
CA ILE A 16 -6.65 -8.64 -17.40
C ILE A 16 -7.59 -8.05 -18.47
N ASN A 17 -7.96 -8.83 -19.49
CA ASN A 17 -8.83 -8.35 -20.58
C ASN A 17 -10.33 -8.21 -20.22
N ARG A 18 -10.75 -8.48 -18.97
CA ARG A 18 -12.16 -8.38 -18.54
C ARG A 18 -12.60 -6.96 -18.18
N TYR A 19 -11.64 -6.04 -18.05
CA TYR A 19 -11.84 -4.60 -17.94
C TYR A 19 -11.09 -3.93 -19.08
N ASN A 20 -11.78 -3.60 -20.17
CA ASN A 20 -11.19 -2.93 -21.32
C ASN A 20 -12.03 -1.71 -21.73
N LEU A 21 -11.49 -0.89 -22.63
CA LEU A 21 -12.15 0.32 -23.14
C LEU A 21 -13.46 0.04 -23.91
N PHE A 22 -13.69 -1.21 -24.33
CA PHE A 22 -14.83 -1.63 -25.13
C PHE A 22 -15.96 -2.27 -24.31
N GLY A 23 -15.76 -2.51 -23.00
CA GLY A 23 -16.77 -3.02 -22.10
C GLY A 23 -16.21 -3.67 -20.81
N MET A 24 -17.08 -3.80 -19.81
CA MET A 24 -16.79 -4.48 -18.54
C MET A 24 -17.70 -5.71 -18.38
N ASN A 25 -17.14 -6.82 -17.91
CA ASN A 25 -17.89 -8.01 -17.53
C ASN A 25 -18.02 -8.11 -15.98
N SER A 26 -18.94 -8.91 -15.45
CA SER A 26 -19.12 -9.18 -14.01
C SER A 26 -17.85 -9.69 -13.31
N LEU A 27 -16.91 -10.24 -14.08
CA LEU A 27 -15.58 -10.67 -13.62
C LEU A 27 -14.57 -9.52 -13.43
N SER A 28 -14.93 -8.27 -13.74
CA SER A 28 -14.06 -7.10 -13.55
C SER A 28 -13.61 -6.92 -12.09
N VAL A 29 -14.44 -7.32 -11.12
CA VAL A 29 -14.08 -7.34 -9.70
C VAL A 29 -12.80 -8.15 -9.43
N TRP A 30 -12.60 -9.26 -10.14
CA TRP A 30 -11.41 -10.11 -9.98
C TRP A 30 -10.14 -9.44 -10.49
N VAL A 31 -10.25 -8.60 -11.52
CA VAL A 31 -9.13 -7.78 -12.03
C VAL A 31 -8.72 -6.73 -11.01
N TRP A 32 -9.71 -6.07 -10.40
CA TRP A 32 -9.48 -5.11 -9.34
C TRP A 32 -8.86 -5.75 -8.10
N MET A 33 -9.35 -6.91 -7.66
CA MET A 33 -8.72 -7.66 -6.55
C MET A 33 -7.29 -8.09 -6.88
N PHE A 34 -7.02 -8.49 -8.13
CA PHE A 34 -5.68 -8.84 -8.58
C PHE A 34 -4.72 -7.63 -8.54
N LEU A 35 -5.14 -6.48 -9.05
CA LEU A 35 -4.35 -5.23 -8.99
C LEU A 35 -4.16 -4.77 -7.55
N PHE A 36 -5.19 -4.83 -6.73
CA PHE A 36 -5.14 -4.46 -5.32
C PHE A 36 -4.14 -5.32 -4.53
N ARG A 37 -4.11 -6.63 -4.79
CA ARG A 37 -3.11 -7.52 -4.20
C ARG A 37 -1.67 -7.11 -4.56
N HIS A 38 -1.42 -6.69 -5.80
CA HIS A 38 -0.10 -6.20 -6.22
C HIS A 38 0.24 -4.87 -5.57
N LEU A 39 -0.74 -3.98 -5.40
CA LEU A 39 -0.55 -2.72 -4.68
C LEU A 39 -0.16 -2.96 -3.22
N VAL A 40 -0.92 -3.79 -2.49
CA VAL A 40 -0.62 -4.16 -1.09
C VAL A 40 0.74 -4.82 -0.99
N TRP A 41 1.08 -5.71 -1.93
CA TRP A 41 2.40 -6.34 -1.99
C TRP A 41 3.51 -5.30 -2.15
N ALA A 42 3.40 -4.36 -3.09
CA ALA A 42 4.40 -3.30 -3.29
C ALA A 42 4.51 -2.35 -2.08
N THR A 43 3.38 -1.97 -1.45
CA THR A 43 3.37 -1.17 -0.23
C THR A 43 4.09 -1.89 0.92
N LYS A 44 3.97 -3.22 1.01
CA LYS A 44 4.75 -4.00 2.00
C LYS A 44 6.25 -3.85 1.79
N PHE A 45 6.74 -3.88 0.55
CA PHE A 45 8.19 -3.71 0.29
C PHE A 45 8.72 -2.36 0.75
N MET A 46 7.92 -1.30 0.60
CA MET A 46 8.31 0.03 1.06
C MET A 46 8.67 0.03 2.55
N PHE A 47 7.84 -0.57 3.40
CA PHE A 47 8.09 -0.65 4.84
C PHE A 47 9.11 -1.73 5.26
N LEU A 48 9.28 -2.80 4.48
CA LEU A 48 10.27 -3.85 4.76
C LEU A 48 11.71 -3.40 4.45
N ILE A 49 11.90 -2.58 3.42
CA ILE A 49 13.23 -2.10 2.99
C ILE A 49 13.63 -0.84 3.76
N SER A 50 12.68 0.05 4.06
CA SER A 50 12.96 1.26 4.85
C SER A 50 13.04 0.93 6.35
N TRP A 51 14.12 1.34 7.01
CA TRP A 51 14.23 1.22 8.47
C TRP A 51 13.41 2.31 9.20
N ARG A 52 13.03 2.07 10.47
CA ARG A 52 12.26 3.02 11.31
C ARG A 52 12.92 4.41 11.38
N GLY A 53 14.25 4.46 11.36
CA GLY A 53 15.01 5.73 11.44
C GLY A 53 14.66 6.71 10.32
N TYR A 54 14.54 6.22 9.08
CA TYR A 54 14.17 7.04 7.92
C TYR A 54 12.79 7.71 8.11
N TRP A 55 11.82 6.92 8.58
CA TRP A 55 10.47 7.43 8.83
C TRP A 55 10.41 8.40 10.00
N GLN A 56 11.23 8.19 11.03
CA GLN A 56 11.27 9.07 12.18
C GLN A 56 11.79 10.47 11.79
N GLU A 57 12.87 10.55 11.01
CA GLU A 57 13.41 11.82 10.52
C GLU A 57 12.39 12.56 9.63
N LEU A 58 11.70 11.83 8.75
CA LEU A 58 10.66 12.41 7.89
C LEU A 58 9.47 12.95 8.69
N ILE A 59 9.00 12.22 9.71
CA ILE A 59 7.88 12.68 10.56
C ILE A 59 8.29 13.89 11.39
N GLU A 60 9.53 13.96 11.88
CA GLU A 60 10.03 15.09 12.66
C GLU A 60 10.12 16.38 11.82
N THR A 61 10.58 16.27 10.56
CA THR A 61 10.58 17.43 9.64
C THR A 61 9.16 17.89 9.28
N LEU A 62 8.21 16.95 9.13
CA LEU A 62 6.81 17.27 8.87
C LEU A 62 6.15 17.95 10.08
N ALA A 63 6.40 17.45 11.29
CA ALA A 63 5.90 18.05 12.53
C ALA A 63 6.48 19.45 12.75
N TRP A 64 7.75 19.67 12.38
CA TRP A 64 8.36 21.00 12.37
C TRP A 64 7.65 21.95 11.39
N ALA A 65 7.36 21.49 10.17
CA ALA A 65 6.65 22.29 9.16
C ALA A 65 5.21 22.63 9.58
N HIS A 66 4.52 21.68 10.23
CA HIS A 66 3.17 21.90 10.78
C HIS A 66 3.14 23.02 11.81
N ASN A 67 4.10 23.04 12.74
CA ASN A 67 4.20 24.08 13.76
C ASN A 67 4.54 25.46 13.19
N ARG A 68 5.20 25.52 12.03
CA ARG A 68 5.55 26.78 11.34
C ARG A 68 4.43 27.30 10.44
N THR A 69 3.38 26.52 10.21
CA THR A 69 2.27 26.90 9.34
C THR A 69 1.17 27.60 10.16
N PRO A 70 0.87 28.89 9.93
CA PRO A 70 0.02 29.69 10.83
C PRO A 70 -1.42 29.19 10.96
N LEU A 71 -1.99 28.60 9.91
CA LEU A 71 -3.32 27.98 9.92
C LEU A 71 -3.32 26.59 10.56
N ALA A 72 -2.29 25.79 10.27
CA ALA A 72 -2.23 24.40 10.74
C ALA A 72 -1.86 24.31 12.24
N ASN A 73 -1.15 25.31 12.77
CA ASN A 73 -0.80 25.40 14.20
C ASN A 73 -2.02 25.58 15.13
N LEU A 74 -3.19 25.95 14.59
CA LEU A 74 -4.44 25.95 15.35
C LEU A 74 -4.87 24.52 15.73
N ILE A 75 -4.50 23.53 14.93
CA ILE A 75 -4.78 22.12 15.16
C ILE A 75 -3.51 21.49 15.76
N ARG A 76 -3.51 21.38 17.09
CA ARG A 76 -2.44 20.70 17.83
C ARG A 76 -2.73 19.23 18.00
N TRP A 77 -1.69 18.43 17.82
CA TRP A 77 -1.71 17.00 18.07
C TRP A 77 -1.81 16.75 19.59
N ARG A 78 -2.67 15.81 20.00
CA ARG A 78 -2.76 15.37 21.40
C ARG A 78 -1.53 14.55 21.80
N ASP A 79 -1.07 13.71 20.87
CA ASP A 79 0.08 12.81 21.04
C ASP A 79 1.15 13.11 19.98
N LYS A 80 2.43 12.92 20.32
CA LYS A 80 3.54 13.18 19.40
C LYS A 80 3.50 12.18 18.22
N PRO A 81 3.48 12.62 16.96
CA PRO A 81 3.53 11.71 15.83
C PRO A 81 4.90 11.00 15.82
N MET A 82 4.90 9.68 15.72
CA MET A 82 6.09 8.85 15.73
C MET A 82 5.99 7.77 14.65
N ALA A 83 7.14 7.36 14.12
CA ALA A 83 7.19 6.26 13.18
C ALA A 83 6.69 4.96 13.83
N LEU A 84 5.88 4.22 13.08
CA LEU A 84 5.33 2.92 13.48
C LEU A 84 6.47 1.97 13.89
N SER A 85 6.21 1.14 14.91
CA SER A 85 7.14 0.05 15.23
C SER A 85 7.02 -1.08 14.21
N ILE A 86 8.12 -1.80 14.00
CA ILE A 86 8.19 -2.95 13.07
C ILE A 86 7.14 -4.01 13.46
N VAL A 87 6.96 -4.26 14.76
CA VAL A 87 5.96 -5.21 15.28
C VAL A 87 4.53 -4.77 14.97
N GLN A 88 4.20 -3.49 15.20
CA GLN A 88 2.88 -2.94 14.85
C GLN A 88 2.62 -2.99 13.35
N PHE A 89 3.65 -2.79 12.52
CA PHE A 89 3.50 -2.92 11.07
C PHE A 89 3.12 -4.35 10.69
N PHE A 90 3.80 -5.36 11.25
CA PHE A 90 3.47 -6.76 10.99
C PHE A 90 2.05 -7.13 11.48
N GLU A 91 1.63 -6.71 12.68
CA GLU A 91 0.27 -6.97 13.18
C GLU A 91 -0.83 -6.37 12.28
N SER A 92 -0.59 -5.17 11.75
CA SER A 92 -1.51 -4.55 10.79
C SER A 92 -1.66 -5.38 9.50
N GLN A 93 -0.58 -6.03 9.04
CA GLN A 93 -0.63 -6.89 7.85
C GLN A 93 -1.42 -8.18 8.05
N TYR A 94 -1.35 -8.80 9.23
CA TYR A 94 -2.18 -9.97 9.55
C TYR A 94 -3.66 -9.59 9.58
N SER A 95 -3.99 -8.41 10.10
CA SER A 95 -5.37 -7.93 10.13
C SER A 95 -5.91 -7.70 8.71
N ILE A 96 -5.13 -7.09 7.81
CA ILE A 96 -5.53 -6.85 6.41
C ILE A 96 -5.76 -8.17 5.64
N LEU A 97 -4.95 -9.20 5.91
CA LEU A 97 -5.11 -10.51 5.26
C LEU A 97 -6.34 -11.29 5.74
N VAL A 98 -6.90 -10.99 6.92
CA VAL A 98 -8.12 -11.63 7.43
C VAL A 98 -9.39 -11.04 6.78
N PHE A 99 -9.29 -9.85 6.18
CA PHE A 99 -10.42 -9.16 5.53
C PHE A 99 -10.45 -9.32 4.00
N ILE A 100 -9.56 -10.14 3.41
CA ILE A 100 -9.50 -10.45 1.96
C ILE A 100 -9.76 -11.94 1.78
#